data_AF-A0A0C9Z2K1-F1
#
_entry.id   AF-A0A0C9Z2K1-F1
#
_cell.length_a   1.000
_cell.length_b   1.000
_cell.length_c   1.000
_cell.angle_alpha   90.00
_cell.angle_beta   90.00
_cell.angle_gamma   90.00
#
_symmetry.space_group_name_H-M   'P 1'
#
loop_
_entity.id
_entity.type
_entity.pdbx_description
1 polymer ?
#
loop_
_entity_poly.entity_id
_entity_poly.type
_entity_poly.pdbx_seq_one_letter_code
_entity_poly.pdbx_strand_id
1 'polypeptide(L)'
;MDFDAMLPPPGEEGFAVSHWGEEHALYSELEQITHAQIKHVDTRDRSLRVAQQVAAWSDQYDALTDALLAYQHDGIEVPEVDNSDDVFEIEVVDIFGEKQYHFLFTTGNRALGRSIRRFKHESMFTNVTLLRYGCIGSSPVKPTVAITVRTLAVYRQTHRVCPRLSIHASAKKLCHLHHVRYSRYLAEQLRTAFNVYLELQRRISCRLDKHLGHDTPNWRMLNSCPACQYRLEEEPPLLYSVICACDGNNSAKLVDPAVRHGVERLDPRSGTSSIWLSEPYVDGFADEVGNARWTRGPKAADQGPSFAEISKA
;
A
#
# COMPACT_ATOMS: atom_id res chain seq x y z
N MET A 1 -26.58 -35.92 8.66
CA MET A 1 -26.43 -34.92 9.74
C MET A 1 -25.32 -33.99 9.27
N ASP A 2 -25.62 -32.71 9.08
CA ASP A 2 -24.65 -31.72 8.59
C ASP A 2 -23.67 -31.37 9.71
N PHE A 3 -22.46 -31.96 9.66
CA PHE A 3 -21.39 -31.70 10.63
C PHE A 3 -20.85 -30.26 10.55
N ASP A 4 -21.09 -29.55 9.45
CA ASP A 4 -20.64 -28.16 9.23
C ASP A 4 -21.44 -27.13 10.05
N ALA A 5 -22.62 -27.51 10.56
CA ALA A 5 -23.44 -26.68 11.45
C ALA A 5 -23.04 -26.80 12.94
N MET A 6 -22.13 -27.73 13.26
CA MET A 6 -21.66 -27.98 14.63
C MET A 6 -20.34 -27.29 14.98
N LEU A 7 -19.65 -26.69 14.01
CA LEU A 7 -18.40 -25.98 14.27
C LEU A 7 -18.67 -24.50 14.59
N PRO A 8 -18.17 -23.96 15.72
CA PRO A 8 -18.25 -22.53 16.00
C PRO A 8 -17.49 -21.73 14.94
N PRO A 9 -17.91 -20.50 14.62
CA PRO A 9 -17.25 -19.69 13.61
C PRO A 9 -15.78 -19.40 13.99
N PRO A 10 -14.87 -19.30 13.01
CA PRO A 10 -13.44 -19.15 13.28
C PRO A 10 -13.13 -17.95 14.20
N GLY A 11 -12.47 -18.22 15.33
CA GLY A 11 -12.17 -17.22 16.36
C GLY A 11 -13.17 -17.14 17.53
N GLU A 12 -14.26 -17.90 17.52
CA GLU A 12 -15.15 -18.12 18.69
C GLU A 12 -14.90 -19.48 19.38
N GLU A 13 -13.86 -20.20 18.97
CA GLU A 13 -13.46 -21.53 19.47
C GLU A 13 -13.23 -21.57 20.99
N GLY A 14 -12.96 -20.42 21.63
CA GLY A 14 -12.78 -20.30 23.07
C GLY A 14 -14.08 -20.12 23.87
N PHE A 15 -15.22 -19.85 23.23
CA PHE A 15 -16.46 -19.48 23.92
C PHE A 15 -17.15 -20.68 24.60
N ALA A 16 -16.93 -21.89 24.08
CA ALA A 16 -17.48 -23.15 24.62
C ALA A 16 -16.51 -23.89 25.55
N VAL A 17 -15.30 -23.36 25.78
CA VAL A 17 -14.28 -24.06 26.58
C VAL A 17 -14.60 -23.92 28.07
N SER A 18 -15.32 -24.90 28.62
CA SER A 18 -15.47 -25.07 30.06
C SER A 18 -14.13 -25.54 30.68
N HIS A 19 -13.92 -25.24 31.97
CA HIS A 19 -12.64 -25.47 32.69
C HIS A 19 -12.22 -26.95 32.79
N TRP A 20 -13.00 -27.89 32.25
CA TRP A 20 -12.83 -29.34 32.37
C TRP A 20 -12.21 -30.03 31.12
N GLY A 21 -11.86 -29.28 30.07
CA GLY A 21 -10.82 -29.66 29.09
C GLY A 21 -11.09 -30.82 28.11
N GLU A 22 -12.12 -31.66 28.30
CA GLU A 22 -12.40 -32.80 27.41
C GLU A 22 -12.98 -32.40 26.04
N GLU A 23 -13.73 -31.30 25.97
CA GLU A 23 -14.42 -30.86 24.74
C GLU A 23 -13.43 -30.42 23.64
N HIS A 24 -12.26 -29.91 24.03
CA HIS A 24 -11.20 -29.50 23.11
C HIS A 24 -10.59 -30.70 22.35
N ALA A 25 -10.60 -31.89 22.94
CA ALA A 25 -10.11 -33.10 22.28
C ALA A 25 -11.03 -33.52 21.12
N LEU A 26 -12.35 -33.45 21.35
CA LEU A 26 -13.36 -33.71 20.33
C LEU A 26 -13.32 -32.70 19.18
N TYR A 27 -13.12 -31.40 19.47
CA TYR A 27 -12.94 -30.39 18.42
C TYR A 27 -11.67 -30.61 17.60
N SER A 28 -10.55 -30.98 18.25
CA SER A 28 -9.30 -31.22 17.54
C SER A 28 -9.36 -32.51 16.69
N GLU A 29 -10.08 -33.54 17.14
CA GLU A 29 -10.35 -34.73 16.33
C GLU A 29 -11.27 -34.41 15.13
N LEU A 30 -12.32 -33.60 15.32
CA LEU A 30 -13.21 -33.17 14.23
C LEU A 30 -12.48 -32.28 13.21
N GLU A 31 -11.58 -31.38 13.64
CA GLU A 31 -10.70 -30.62 12.76
C GLU A 31 -9.75 -31.53 11.97
N GLN A 32 -9.18 -32.56 12.60
CA GLN A 32 -8.30 -33.51 11.92
C GLN A 32 -9.05 -34.35 10.87
N ILE A 33 -10.29 -34.75 11.16
CA ILE A 33 -11.14 -35.51 10.24
C ILE A 33 -11.62 -34.63 9.07
N THR A 34 -11.92 -33.36 9.30
CA THR A 34 -12.38 -32.41 8.25
C THR A 34 -11.23 -31.83 7.41
N HIS A 35 -10.02 -31.70 7.98
CA HIS A 35 -8.84 -31.16 7.31
C HIS A 35 -7.89 -32.21 6.72
N ALA A 36 -8.34 -33.45 6.50
CA ALA A 36 -7.61 -34.48 5.72
C ALA A 36 -7.45 -34.13 4.21
N GLN A 37 -7.55 -32.85 3.85
CA GLN A 37 -7.10 -32.32 2.58
C GLN A 37 -5.59 -32.12 2.65
N ILE A 38 -4.87 -32.75 1.74
CA ILE A 38 -3.42 -32.62 1.55
C ILE A 38 -3.06 -31.12 1.50
N LYS A 39 -2.59 -30.56 2.61
CA LYS A 39 -2.07 -29.19 2.65
C LYS A 39 -0.76 -29.20 1.87
N HIS A 40 -0.80 -28.68 0.65
CA HIS A 40 0.41 -28.45 -0.13
C HIS A 40 1.35 -27.56 0.68
N VAL A 41 2.48 -28.11 1.11
CA VAL A 41 3.51 -27.36 1.84
C VAL A 41 4.35 -26.63 0.80
N ASP A 42 4.17 -25.31 0.70
CA ASP A 42 5.03 -24.45 -0.11
C ASP A 42 6.40 -24.35 0.57
N THR A 43 7.41 -24.95 -0.04
CA THR A 43 8.80 -24.98 0.48
C THR A 43 9.57 -23.69 0.19
N ARG A 44 8.98 -22.74 -0.57
CA ARG A 44 9.64 -21.47 -0.90
C ARG A 44 9.61 -20.53 0.28
N ASP A 45 10.76 -19.93 0.56
CA ASP A 45 10.84 -18.84 1.53
C ASP A 45 9.95 -17.66 1.12
N ARG A 46 9.39 -16.96 2.10
CA ARG A 46 8.57 -15.77 1.90
C ARG A 46 9.33 -14.70 1.13
N SER A 47 10.63 -14.55 1.37
CA SER A 47 11.50 -13.58 0.67
C SER A 47 11.49 -13.83 -0.85
N LEU A 48 11.69 -15.08 -1.27
CA LEU A 48 11.68 -15.51 -2.66
C LEU A 48 10.32 -15.27 -3.32
N ARG A 49 9.22 -15.58 -2.61
CA ARG A 49 7.86 -15.34 -3.14
C ARG A 49 7.59 -13.86 -3.37
N VAL A 50 8.00 -13.00 -2.45
CA VAL A 50 7.86 -11.54 -2.59
C VAL A 50 8.71 -11.04 -3.75
N ALA A 51 9.98 -11.47 -3.86
CA ALA A 51 10.87 -11.07 -4.95
C ALA A 51 10.32 -11.48 -6.34
N GLN A 52 9.83 -12.71 -6.47
CA GLN A 52 9.19 -13.18 -7.71
C GLN A 52 7.93 -12.39 -8.05
N GLN A 53 7.10 -12.07 -7.04
CA GLN A 53 5.91 -11.26 -7.25
C GLN A 53 6.26 -9.83 -7.69
N VAL A 54 7.27 -9.22 -7.07
CA VAL A 54 7.76 -7.88 -7.44
C VAL A 54 8.31 -7.88 -8.87
N ALA A 55 9.13 -8.86 -9.24
CA ALA A 55 9.67 -8.99 -10.59
C ALA A 55 8.53 -9.15 -11.62
N ALA A 56 7.58 -10.05 -11.37
CA ALA A 56 6.47 -10.30 -12.29
C ALA A 56 5.53 -9.09 -12.46
N TRP A 57 5.37 -8.25 -11.43
CA TRP A 57 4.67 -6.97 -11.58
C TRP A 57 5.51 -5.92 -12.30
N SER A 58 6.83 -5.91 -12.05
CA SER A 58 7.77 -4.97 -12.67
C SER A 58 7.67 -5.00 -14.20
N ASP A 59 7.61 -6.21 -14.76
CA ASP A 59 7.53 -6.43 -16.22
C ASP A 59 6.22 -5.89 -16.83
N GLN A 60 5.18 -5.70 -16.02
CA GLN A 60 3.84 -5.30 -16.48
C GLN A 60 3.54 -3.82 -16.28
N TYR A 61 4.26 -3.13 -15.39
CA TYR A 61 3.84 -1.80 -14.93
C TYR A 61 3.77 -0.75 -16.03
N ASP A 62 4.64 -0.79 -17.04
CA ASP A 62 4.60 0.21 -18.11
C ASP A 62 3.35 0.04 -18.97
N ALA A 63 3.05 -1.19 -19.39
CA ALA A 63 1.83 -1.51 -20.13
C ALA A 63 0.56 -1.27 -19.30
N LEU A 64 0.59 -1.55 -18.00
CA LEU A 64 -0.52 -1.24 -17.08
C LEU A 64 -0.73 0.27 -16.92
N THR A 65 0.35 1.06 -16.90
CA THR A 65 0.26 2.52 -16.80
C THR A 65 -0.42 3.10 -18.03
N ASP A 66 -0.07 2.60 -19.23
CA ASP A 66 -0.70 3.01 -20.48
C ASP A 66 -2.19 2.61 -20.52
N ALA A 67 -2.51 1.39 -20.08
CA ALA A 67 -3.88 0.92 -20.00
C ALA A 67 -4.73 1.73 -19.02
N LEU A 68 -4.19 2.13 -17.87
CA LEU A 68 -4.90 2.99 -16.91
C LEU A 68 -5.18 4.38 -17.48
N LEU A 69 -4.22 4.96 -18.21
CA LEU A 69 -4.40 6.26 -18.87
C LEU A 69 -5.49 6.19 -19.96
N ALA A 70 -5.48 5.13 -20.78
CA ALA A 70 -6.51 4.89 -21.79
C ALA A 70 -7.89 4.75 -21.13
N TYR A 71 -8.01 3.92 -20.09
CA TYR A 71 -9.24 3.76 -19.31
C TYR A 71 -9.74 5.08 -18.71
N GLN A 72 -8.83 5.93 -18.23
CA GLN A 72 -9.19 7.25 -17.70
C GLN A 72 -9.65 8.25 -18.77
N HIS A 73 -9.14 8.12 -20.00
CA HIS A 73 -9.50 8.97 -21.14
C HIS A 73 -10.83 8.54 -21.77
N ASP A 74 -10.98 7.25 -22.05
CA ASP A 74 -12.11 6.68 -22.81
C ASP A 74 -13.34 6.46 -21.92
N GLY A 75 -13.16 6.41 -20.59
CA GLY A 75 -14.25 6.22 -19.64
C GLY A 75 -14.62 4.75 -19.43
N ILE A 76 -15.83 4.51 -18.90
CA ILE A 76 -16.35 3.16 -18.59
C ILE A 76 -17.07 2.59 -19.82
N GLU A 77 -16.43 2.59 -20.98
CA GLU A 77 -16.95 1.76 -22.08
C GLU A 77 -16.48 0.33 -21.80
N VAL A 78 -17.44 -0.56 -21.52
CA VAL A 78 -17.18 -1.99 -21.39
C VAL A 78 -17.32 -2.56 -22.80
N PRO A 79 -16.22 -2.98 -23.46
CA PRO A 79 -16.33 -3.65 -24.75
C PRO A 79 -17.33 -4.79 -24.68
N GLU A 80 -18.30 -4.81 -25.59
CA GLU A 80 -19.19 -5.96 -25.74
C GLU A 80 -18.34 -7.20 -26.05
N VAL A 81 -18.48 -8.24 -25.23
CA VAL A 81 -17.72 -9.47 -25.40
C VAL A 81 -18.52 -10.39 -26.31
N ASP A 82 -18.12 -10.46 -27.58
CA ASP A 82 -18.58 -11.49 -28.51
C ASP A 82 -18.25 -12.89 -27.97
N ASN A 83 -19.06 -13.90 -28.35
CA ASN A 83 -18.82 -15.31 -28.04
C ASN A 83 -17.65 -15.88 -28.86
N SER A 84 -16.46 -15.30 -28.73
CA SER A 84 -15.21 -15.84 -29.30
C SER A 84 -14.52 -16.78 -28.30
N ASP A 85 -13.72 -17.72 -28.80
CA ASP A 85 -12.98 -18.69 -27.98
C ASP A 85 -11.90 -18.07 -27.06
N ASP A 86 -11.55 -16.79 -27.23
CA ASP A 86 -10.47 -16.10 -26.51
C ASP A 86 -10.97 -15.25 -25.32
N VAL A 87 -11.92 -15.82 -24.56
CA VAL A 87 -12.57 -15.16 -23.43
C VAL A 87 -12.19 -15.87 -22.13
N PHE A 88 -11.84 -15.11 -21.11
CA PHE A 88 -11.61 -15.63 -19.76
C PHE A 88 -12.57 -15.02 -18.74
N GLU A 89 -12.83 -15.77 -17.68
CA GLU A 89 -13.72 -15.40 -16.61
C GLU A 89 -12.94 -15.05 -15.34
N ILE A 90 -13.29 -13.91 -14.72
CA ILE A 90 -12.73 -13.53 -13.42
C ILE A 90 -13.81 -13.05 -12.47
N GLU A 91 -13.58 -13.27 -11.19
CA GLU A 91 -14.40 -12.71 -10.14
C GLU A 91 -14.05 -11.23 -9.92
N VAL A 92 -15.06 -10.35 -10.02
CA VAL A 92 -14.86 -8.90 -9.87
C VAL A 92 -15.51 -8.38 -8.59
N VAL A 93 -14.68 -7.78 -7.72
CA VAL A 93 -15.12 -7.10 -6.50
C VAL A 93 -15.32 -5.62 -6.78
N ASP A 94 -16.52 -5.12 -6.45
CA ASP A 94 -16.94 -3.78 -6.86
C ASP A 94 -17.92 -3.14 -5.86
N ILE A 95 -17.51 -2.03 -5.25
CA ILE A 95 -18.30 -1.36 -4.21
C ILE A 95 -19.64 -0.78 -4.71
N PHE A 96 -19.77 -0.51 -6.01
CA PHE A 96 -20.98 0.09 -6.61
C PHE A 96 -21.82 -0.93 -7.40
N GLY A 97 -21.56 -2.23 -7.26
CA GLY A 97 -22.40 -3.23 -7.91
C GLY A 97 -23.79 -3.28 -7.27
N GLU A 98 -24.83 -2.82 -7.98
CA GLU A 98 -26.24 -2.93 -7.57
C GLU A 98 -26.76 -4.38 -7.50
N LYS A 99 -26.04 -5.32 -8.11
CA LYS A 99 -26.43 -6.73 -8.08
C LYS A 99 -25.98 -7.34 -6.76
N GLN A 100 -26.94 -7.82 -5.98
CA GLN A 100 -26.69 -8.66 -4.81
C GLN A 100 -25.84 -9.87 -5.23
N TYR A 101 -24.55 -9.84 -4.91
CA TYR A 101 -23.64 -10.93 -5.19
C TYR A 101 -23.44 -11.75 -3.93
N HIS A 102 -23.99 -12.97 -3.90
CA HIS A 102 -23.62 -13.95 -2.89
C HIS A 102 -22.23 -14.50 -3.22
N PHE A 103 -21.18 -13.99 -2.60
CA PHE A 103 -19.91 -14.71 -2.65
C PHE A 103 -19.98 -15.90 -1.70
N LEU A 104 -20.17 -17.09 -2.25
CA LEU A 104 -19.91 -18.33 -1.55
C LEU A 104 -18.51 -18.83 -1.95
N PHE A 105 -17.56 -18.60 -1.05
CA PHE A 105 -16.34 -19.40 -1.03
C PHE A 105 -16.67 -20.74 -0.36
N THR A 106 -17.09 -21.70 -1.16
CA THR A 106 -17.02 -23.11 -0.78
C THR A 106 -16.54 -23.93 -1.97
N THR A 107 -15.61 -24.81 -1.68
CA THR A 107 -15.15 -25.90 -2.53
C THR A 107 -16.36 -26.77 -2.87
N GLY A 108 -16.99 -26.52 -4.02
CA GLY A 108 -18.15 -27.30 -4.45
C GLY A 108 -18.96 -26.59 -5.51
N ASN A 109 -19.16 -27.27 -6.64
CA ASN A 109 -20.01 -26.85 -7.75
C ASN A 109 -21.47 -26.64 -7.33
N ARG A 110 -21.82 -25.46 -6.78
CA ARG A 110 -23.21 -24.97 -6.78
C ARG A 110 -23.22 -23.47 -7.02
N ALA A 111 -23.73 -23.10 -8.20
CA ALA A 111 -23.89 -21.74 -8.66
C ALA A 111 -24.94 -21.00 -7.82
N LEU A 112 -24.48 -20.05 -7.02
CA LEU A 112 -25.29 -18.95 -6.51
C LEU A 112 -24.40 -17.71 -6.43
N GLY A 113 -24.60 -16.76 -7.35
CA GLY A 113 -24.30 -15.34 -7.16
C GLY A 113 -22.85 -14.83 -7.34
N ARG A 114 -21.99 -15.45 -8.15
CA ARG A 114 -20.66 -14.88 -8.43
C ARG A 114 -20.76 -13.71 -9.43
N SER A 115 -20.12 -12.57 -9.14
CA SER A 115 -19.87 -11.48 -10.10
C SER A 115 -18.75 -11.90 -11.06
N ILE A 116 -19.04 -12.90 -11.89
CA ILE A 116 -18.10 -13.32 -12.94
C ILE A 116 -18.31 -12.40 -14.12
N ARG A 117 -17.24 -11.72 -14.52
CA ARG A 117 -17.19 -10.98 -15.78
C ARG A 117 -16.35 -11.75 -16.78
N ARG A 118 -16.79 -11.71 -18.04
CA ARG A 118 -16.07 -12.24 -19.20
C ARG A 118 -15.22 -11.11 -19.79
N PHE A 119 -13.99 -11.42 -20.15
CA PHE A 119 -13.04 -10.50 -20.74
C PHE A 119 -12.44 -11.13 -21.99
N LYS A 120 -12.32 -10.34 -23.07
CA LYS A 120 -11.62 -10.77 -24.27
C LYS A 120 -10.12 -10.56 -24.07
N HIS A 121 -9.30 -11.56 -24.34
CA HIS A 121 -7.86 -11.46 -24.11
C HIS A 121 -7.20 -10.60 -25.21
N GLU A 122 -6.87 -9.34 -24.92
CA GLU A 122 -6.34 -8.39 -25.92
C GLU A 122 -4.83 -8.14 -25.84
N SER A 123 -4.19 -8.55 -24.76
CA SER A 123 -2.79 -8.22 -24.46
C SER A 123 -2.03 -9.43 -23.95
N MET A 124 -0.69 -9.43 -24.08
CA MET A 124 0.18 -10.47 -23.53
C MET A 124 -0.04 -10.73 -22.03
N PHE A 125 -0.43 -9.69 -21.29
CA PHE A 125 -0.67 -9.77 -19.84
C PHE A 125 -2.16 -9.67 -19.52
N THR A 126 -2.68 -10.67 -18.81
CA THR A 126 -4.09 -10.71 -18.35
C THR A 126 -4.47 -9.45 -17.56
N ASN A 127 -3.57 -8.93 -16.71
CA ASN A 127 -3.83 -7.72 -15.94
C ASN A 127 -3.97 -6.46 -16.78
N VAL A 128 -3.29 -6.38 -17.94
CA VAL A 128 -3.42 -5.24 -18.86
C VAL A 128 -4.80 -5.23 -19.48
N THR A 129 -5.28 -6.41 -19.92
CA THR A 129 -6.67 -6.58 -20.36
C THR A 129 -7.62 -6.16 -19.24
N LEU A 130 -7.52 -6.72 -18.03
CA LEU A 130 -8.39 -6.36 -16.90
C LEU A 130 -8.45 -4.85 -16.65
N LEU A 131 -7.30 -4.17 -16.77
CA LEU A 131 -7.19 -2.75 -16.49
C LEU A 131 -7.86 -1.87 -17.54
N ARG A 132 -7.85 -2.29 -18.82
CA ARG A 132 -8.66 -1.64 -19.88
C ARG A 132 -10.15 -1.66 -19.55
N TYR A 133 -10.61 -2.73 -18.90
CA TYR A 133 -11.98 -2.86 -18.38
C TYR A 133 -12.16 -2.25 -16.97
N GLY A 134 -11.18 -1.48 -16.46
CA GLY A 134 -11.28 -0.79 -15.18
C GLY A 134 -11.10 -1.68 -13.94
N CYS A 135 -10.43 -2.82 -14.08
CA CYS A 135 -10.20 -3.79 -13.00
C CYS A 135 -8.69 -4.09 -12.80
N ILE A 136 -8.26 -4.28 -11.55
CA ILE A 136 -6.88 -4.68 -11.22
C ILE A 136 -6.91 -6.06 -10.58
N GLY A 137 -6.15 -7.00 -11.13
CA GLY A 137 -6.02 -8.35 -10.59
C GLY A 137 -5.24 -8.41 -9.28
N SER A 138 -5.54 -9.41 -8.46
CA SER A 138 -4.85 -9.65 -7.18
C SER A 138 -3.52 -10.40 -7.30
N SER A 139 -3.08 -10.76 -8.52
CA SER A 139 -1.87 -11.55 -8.79
C SER A 139 -1.29 -11.17 -10.17
N PRO A 140 0.05 -11.12 -10.33
CA PRO A 140 0.66 -10.68 -11.59
C PRO A 140 0.47 -11.69 -12.73
N VAL A 141 0.47 -12.99 -12.45
CA VAL A 141 0.51 -14.02 -13.52
C VAL A 141 -0.87 -14.61 -13.79
N LYS A 142 -1.57 -15.05 -12.75
CA LYS A 142 -2.89 -15.68 -12.86
C LYS A 142 -3.81 -15.07 -11.80
N PRO A 143 -4.44 -13.92 -12.08
CA PRO A 143 -5.39 -13.33 -11.15
C PRO A 143 -6.67 -14.16 -11.12
N THR A 144 -7.11 -14.53 -9.92
CA THR A 144 -8.40 -15.21 -9.70
C THR A 144 -9.51 -14.23 -9.35
N VAL A 145 -9.13 -13.11 -8.72
CA VAL A 145 -10.00 -12.02 -8.32
C VAL A 145 -9.43 -10.73 -8.88
N ALA A 146 -10.31 -9.87 -9.39
CA ALA A 146 -10.01 -8.51 -9.77
C ALA A 146 -10.85 -7.52 -8.97
N ILE A 147 -10.30 -6.34 -8.71
CA ILE A 147 -10.95 -5.29 -7.93
C ILE A 147 -11.06 -4.07 -8.83
N THR A 148 -12.24 -3.45 -8.86
CA THR A 148 -12.44 -2.29 -9.73
C THR A 148 -11.59 -1.10 -9.29
N VAL A 149 -11.06 -0.35 -10.26
CA VAL A 149 -10.27 0.87 -10.02
C VAL A 149 -11.07 1.88 -9.19
N ARG A 150 -12.39 1.96 -9.42
CA ARG A 150 -13.29 2.80 -8.61
C ARG A 150 -13.34 2.39 -7.13
N THR A 151 -13.35 1.10 -6.82
CA THR A 151 -13.31 0.60 -5.43
C THR A 151 -11.99 0.97 -4.75
N LEU A 152 -10.87 0.83 -5.47
CA LEU A 152 -9.54 1.19 -4.98
C LEU A 152 -9.39 2.72 -4.79
N ALA A 153 -9.98 3.51 -5.70
CA ALA A 153 -10.04 4.95 -5.60
C ALA A 153 -10.86 5.40 -4.38
N VAL A 154 -12.02 4.78 -4.13
CA VAL A 154 -12.82 5.06 -2.92
C VAL A 154 -12.00 4.77 -1.66
N TYR A 155 -11.33 3.61 -1.59
CA TYR A 155 -10.50 3.28 -0.44
C TYR A 155 -9.37 4.30 -0.24
N ARG A 156 -8.70 4.72 -1.32
CA ARG A 156 -7.66 5.77 -1.26
C ARG A 156 -8.20 7.08 -0.67
N GLN A 157 -9.38 7.55 -1.11
CA GLN A 157 -9.95 8.79 -0.57
C GLN A 157 -10.45 8.62 0.86
N THR A 158 -11.06 7.49 1.21
CA THR A 158 -11.48 7.22 2.59
C THR A 158 -10.27 7.19 3.54
N HIS A 159 -9.16 6.58 3.12
CA HIS A 159 -7.94 6.49 3.93
C HIS A 159 -7.25 7.85 4.12
N ARG A 160 -7.42 8.81 3.18
CA ARG A 160 -6.92 10.19 3.35
C ARG A 160 -7.66 10.93 4.46
N VAL A 161 -8.96 10.73 4.57
CA VAL A 161 -9.79 11.37 5.61
C VAL A 161 -9.68 10.63 6.95
N CYS A 162 -9.61 9.30 6.91
CA CYS A 162 -9.50 8.46 8.09
C CYS A 162 -8.36 7.43 7.94
N PRO A 163 -7.12 7.81 8.28
CA PRO A 163 -5.97 6.90 8.23
C PRO A 163 -6.09 5.70 9.17
N ARG A 164 -6.99 5.74 10.15
CA ARG A 164 -7.29 4.62 11.05
C ARG A 164 -8.09 3.51 10.38
N LEU A 165 -8.68 3.76 9.20
CA LEU A 165 -9.41 2.75 8.46
C LEU A 165 -8.43 1.77 7.78
N SER A 166 -8.12 0.69 8.50
CA SER A 166 -7.25 -0.36 7.98
C SER A 166 -7.81 -1.04 6.74
N ILE A 167 -6.91 -1.65 5.96
CA ILE A 167 -7.30 -2.43 4.78
C ILE A 167 -8.16 -3.64 5.14
N HIS A 168 -7.96 -4.22 6.33
CA HIS A 168 -8.81 -5.28 6.87
C HIS A 168 -10.22 -4.80 7.15
N ALA A 169 -10.37 -3.60 7.74
CA ALA A 169 -11.67 -2.99 7.96
C ALA A 169 -12.36 -2.67 6.63
N SER A 170 -11.63 -2.20 5.62
CA SER A 170 -12.18 -1.99 4.29
C SER A 170 -12.60 -3.30 3.60
N ALA A 171 -11.82 -4.37 3.76
CA ALA A 171 -12.19 -5.70 3.25
C ALA A 171 -13.45 -6.23 3.95
N LYS A 172 -13.57 -6.10 5.28
CA LYS A 172 -14.80 -6.42 6.02
C LYS A 172 -16.00 -5.61 5.55
N LYS A 173 -15.82 -4.30 5.33
CA LYS A 173 -16.86 -3.42 4.75
C LYS A 173 -17.36 -3.96 3.41
N LEU A 174 -16.45 -4.31 2.50
CA LEU A 174 -16.82 -4.92 1.21
C LEU A 174 -17.56 -6.25 1.40
N CYS A 175 -17.11 -7.10 2.32
CA CYS A 175 -17.80 -8.35 2.65
C CYS A 175 -19.24 -8.09 3.14
N HIS A 176 -19.44 -7.12 4.03
CA HIS A 176 -20.78 -6.77 4.52
C HIS A 176 -21.68 -6.19 3.42
N LEU A 177 -21.14 -5.33 2.54
CA LEU A 177 -21.88 -4.80 1.39
C LEU A 177 -22.34 -5.89 0.42
N HIS A 178 -21.55 -6.97 0.30
CA HIS A 178 -21.85 -8.10 -0.57
C HIS A 178 -22.47 -9.29 0.18
N HIS A 179 -22.82 -9.16 1.46
CA HIS A 179 -23.37 -10.26 2.28
C HIS A 179 -22.50 -11.54 2.28
N VAL A 180 -21.19 -11.38 2.42
CA VAL A 180 -20.16 -12.43 2.39
C VAL A 180 -19.51 -12.59 3.75
N ARG A 181 -19.11 -13.82 4.09
CA ARG A 181 -18.27 -14.06 5.27
C ARG A 181 -16.85 -13.55 5.02
N TYR A 182 -16.36 -12.71 5.93
CA TYR A 182 -14.99 -12.22 5.86
C TYR A 182 -13.99 -13.38 5.94
N SER A 183 -13.01 -13.37 5.05
CA SER A 183 -11.84 -14.24 5.14
C SER A 183 -10.55 -13.42 4.97
N ARG A 184 -9.49 -13.87 5.64
CA ARG A 184 -8.21 -13.14 5.70
C ARG A 184 -7.59 -12.92 4.31
N TYR A 185 -7.73 -13.87 3.39
CA TYR A 185 -7.13 -13.74 2.06
C TYR A 185 -7.77 -12.61 1.24
N LEU A 186 -9.03 -12.23 1.49
CA LEU A 186 -9.69 -11.11 0.80
C LEU A 186 -8.97 -9.79 1.09
N ALA A 187 -8.50 -9.62 2.32
CA ALA A 187 -7.70 -8.45 2.68
C ALA A 187 -6.31 -8.46 2.02
N GLU A 188 -5.70 -9.63 1.81
CA GLU A 188 -4.43 -9.74 1.09
C GLU A 188 -4.59 -9.50 -0.42
N GLN A 189 -5.70 -9.95 -1.01
CA GLN A 189 -6.06 -9.65 -2.40
C GLN A 189 -6.30 -8.15 -2.58
N LEU A 190 -7.07 -7.53 -1.67
CA LEU A 190 -7.29 -6.09 -1.66
C LEU A 190 -5.97 -5.32 -1.49
N ARG A 191 -5.10 -5.75 -0.59
CA ARG A 191 -3.77 -5.16 -0.39
C ARG A 191 -2.92 -5.23 -1.64
N THR A 192 -2.90 -6.38 -2.31
CA THR A 192 -2.09 -6.57 -3.51
C THR A 192 -2.57 -5.66 -4.63
N ALA A 193 -3.87 -5.67 -4.93
CA ALA A 193 -4.45 -4.79 -5.94
C ALA A 193 -4.29 -3.30 -5.60
N PHE A 194 -4.41 -2.93 -4.32
CA PHE A 194 -4.21 -1.56 -3.87
C PHE A 194 -2.77 -1.08 -4.00
N ASN A 195 -1.78 -1.93 -3.68
CA ASN A 195 -0.36 -1.61 -3.90
C ASN A 195 -0.06 -1.36 -5.38
N VAL A 196 -0.60 -2.20 -6.27
CA VAL A 196 -0.49 -2.01 -7.73
C VAL A 196 -1.13 -0.69 -8.14
N TYR A 197 -2.34 -0.40 -7.66
CA TYR A 197 -3.01 0.88 -7.94
C TYR A 197 -2.19 2.10 -7.49
N LEU A 198 -1.61 2.08 -6.29
CA LEU A 198 -0.76 3.17 -5.81
C LEU A 198 0.51 3.33 -6.66
N GLU A 199 1.12 2.23 -7.07
CA GLU A 199 2.30 2.24 -7.93
C GLU A 199 1.98 2.80 -9.32
N LEU A 200 0.83 2.44 -9.91
CA LEU A 200 0.37 3.02 -11.18
C LEU A 200 0.12 4.54 -11.04
N GLN A 201 -0.53 4.96 -9.96
CA GLN A 201 -0.73 6.39 -9.68
C GLN A 201 0.61 7.12 -9.57
N ARG A 202 1.60 6.52 -8.91
CA ARG A 202 2.96 7.08 -8.78
C ARG A 202 3.63 7.21 -10.15
N ARG A 203 3.57 6.18 -10.99
CA ARG A 203 4.15 6.21 -12.35
C ARG A 203 3.50 7.26 -13.23
N ILE A 204 2.16 7.41 -13.16
CA ILE A 204 1.45 8.50 -13.84
C ILE A 204 1.96 9.85 -13.33
N SER A 205 2.07 10.06 -12.02
CA SER A 205 2.63 11.30 -11.47
C SER A 205 4.05 11.57 -11.96
N CYS A 206 4.94 10.57 -11.98
CA CYS A 206 6.29 10.74 -12.53
C CYS A 206 6.29 11.13 -14.01
N ARG A 207 5.41 10.53 -14.83
CA ARG A 207 5.26 10.89 -16.24
C ARG A 207 4.74 12.33 -16.40
N LEU A 208 3.78 12.73 -15.59
CA LEU A 208 3.25 14.10 -15.56
C LEU A 208 4.31 15.10 -15.12
N ASP A 209 5.04 14.81 -14.04
CA ASP A 209 6.12 15.66 -13.55
C ASP A 209 7.17 15.86 -14.64
N LYS A 210 7.54 14.81 -15.37
CA LYS A 210 8.45 14.92 -16.53
C LYS A 210 7.90 15.81 -17.65
N HIS A 211 6.62 15.67 -17.99
CA HIS A 211 5.99 16.51 -19.03
C HIS A 211 5.88 17.98 -18.63
N LEU A 212 5.66 18.26 -17.34
CA LEU A 212 5.59 19.60 -16.79
C LEU A 212 6.98 20.21 -16.51
N GLY A 213 8.06 19.47 -16.73
CA GLY A 213 9.43 19.92 -16.42
C GLY A 213 9.75 19.93 -14.92
N HIS A 214 9.00 19.19 -14.11
CA HIS A 214 9.16 19.08 -12.66
C HIS A 214 10.14 17.99 -12.20
N ASP A 215 10.88 17.39 -13.15
CA ASP A 215 11.82 16.28 -12.90
C ASP A 215 13.26 16.76 -12.63
N THR A 216 13.47 18.06 -12.41
CA THR A 216 14.80 18.58 -12.09
C THR A 216 15.21 18.28 -10.65
N PRO A 217 16.51 18.13 -10.34
CA PRO A 217 16.98 18.01 -8.96
C PRO A 217 16.44 19.15 -8.10
N ASN A 218 15.97 18.84 -6.89
CA ASN A 218 15.43 19.80 -5.94
C ASN A 218 14.23 20.62 -6.46
N TRP A 219 13.54 20.20 -7.53
CA TRP A 219 12.43 20.96 -8.11
C TRP A 219 11.39 21.37 -7.06
N ARG A 220 11.00 20.44 -6.18
CA ARG A 220 10.09 20.73 -5.07
C ARG A 220 10.68 21.81 -4.16
N MET A 221 11.91 21.67 -3.68
CA MET A 221 12.53 22.69 -2.82
C MET A 221 12.67 24.06 -3.48
N LEU A 222 12.73 24.14 -4.81
CA LEU A 222 12.79 25.40 -5.55
C LEU A 222 11.40 25.99 -5.90
N ASN A 223 10.32 25.21 -5.74
CA ASN A 223 8.96 25.60 -6.15
C ASN A 223 7.86 25.30 -5.10
N SER A 224 8.22 24.84 -3.88
CA SER A 224 7.27 24.33 -2.87
C SER A 224 6.34 25.41 -2.31
N CYS A 225 6.85 26.61 -2.09
CA CYS A 225 6.09 27.71 -1.50
C CYS A 225 6.43 29.01 -2.21
N PRO A 226 5.58 29.48 -3.15
CA PRO A 226 5.77 30.77 -3.81
C PRO A 226 5.98 31.90 -2.80
N ALA A 227 5.13 32.00 -1.76
CA ALA A 227 5.26 33.06 -0.75
C ALA A 227 6.58 33.00 0.05
N CYS A 228 7.17 31.82 0.23
CA CYS A 228 8.37 31.62 1.04
C CYS A 228 9.66 31.70 0.21
N GLN A 229 9.56 31.58 -1.12
CA GLN A 229 10.71 31.44 -2.03
C GLN A 229 10.77 32.54 -3.08
N TYR A 230 9.72 33.36 -3.19
CA TYR A 230 9.71 34.52 -4.06
C TYR A 230 10.67 35.58 -3.54
N ARG A 231 11.58 36.03 -4.42
CA ARG A 231 12.52 37.12 -4.17
C ARG A 231 12.19 38.28 -5.09
N LEU A 232 12.15 39.50 -4.55
CA LEU A 232 11.97 40.71 -5.36
C LEU A 232 13.29 41.09 -6.05
N GLU A 233 13.21 41.75 -7.22
CA GLU A 233 14.39 42.12 -8.04
C GLU A 233 15.41 43.00 -7.28
N GLU A 234 14.96 43.72 -6.25
CA GLU A 234 15.78 44.64 -5.44
C GLU A 234 15.89 44.22 -3.96
N GLU A 235 15.53 42.98 -3.62
CA GLU A 235 15.63 42.50 -2.25
C GLU A 235 17.09 42.24 -1.86
N PRO A 236 17.61 42.83 -0.76
CA PRO A 236 18.97 42.57 -0.32
C PRO A 236 19.12 41.09 0.07
N PRO A 237 20.27 40.46 -0.25
CA PRO A 237 20.48 39.04 0.06
C PRO A 237 20.43 38.81 1.57
N LEU A 238 19.46 38.00 2.01
CA LEU A 238 19.37 37.56 3.40
C LEU A 238 20.50 36.59 3.73
N LEU A 239 21.07 36.70 4.94
CA LEU A 239 22.07 35.74 5.45
C LEU A 239 21.53 34.30 5.45
N TYR A 240 20.24 34.15 5.74
CA TYR A 240 19.51 32.89 5.65
C TYR A 240 18.24 33.10 4.85
N SER A 241 18.06 32.37 3.75
CA SER A 241 16.91 32.54 2.87
C SER A 241 15.65 31.82 3.34
N VAL A 242 15.77 30.86 4.26
CA VAL A 242 14.66 30.07 4.78
C VAL A 242 14.94 29.73 6.24
N ILE A 243 13.94 29.96 7.10
CA ILE A 243 13.89 29.39 8.45
C ILE A 243 12.93 28.20 8.40
N CYS A 244 13.42 27.01 8.69
CA CYS A 244 12.62 25.80 8.71
C CYS A 244 12.42 25.35 10.17
N ALA A 245 11.18 25.00 10.52
CA ALA A 245 10.88 24.28 11.76
C ALA A 245 10.68 22.81 11.42
N CYS A 246 11.60 21.96 11.86
CA CYS A 246 11.48 20.52 11.72
C CYS A 246 10.93 19.92 13.01
N ASP A 247 9.97 18.99 12.90
CA ASP A 247 9.69 18.03 13.97
C ASP A 247 10.99 17.25 14.24
N GLY A 248 11.38 17.10 15.50
CA GLY A 248 12.54 16.31 15.94
C GLY A 248 12.41 14.80 15.69
N ASN A 249 11.53 14.38 14.78
CA ASN A 249 11.31 13.00 14.34
C ASN A 249 11.06 12.06 15.52
N ASN A 250 10.15 12.42 16.43
CA ASN A 250 9.80 11.58 17.57
C ASN A 250 9.23 10.19 17.16
N SER A 251 8.80 10.03 15.91
CA SER A 251 8.45 8.74 15.31
C SER A 251 9.61 7.74 15.26
N ALA A 252 10.86 8.18 15.20
CA ALA A 252 12.02 7.28 15.21
C ALA A 252 12.07 6.41 16.48
N LYS A 253 11.59 6.94 17.62
CA LYS A 253 11.46 6.19 18.88
C LYS A 253 10.49 5.00 18.79
N LEU A 254 9.64 4.94 17.76
CA LEU A 254 8.70 3.83 17.55
C LEU A 254 9.31 2.66 16.78
N VAL A 255 10.49 2.85 16.18
CA VAL A 255 11.19 1.84 15.38
C VAL A 255 12.58 1.52 15.93
N ASP A 256 13.14 2.36 16.79
CA ASP A 256 14.41 2.13 17.47
C ASP A 256 14.39 0.81 18.28
N PRO A 257 15.27 -0.16 17.99
CA PRO A 257 15.38 -1.40 18.76
C PRO A 257 15.68 -1.18 20.26
N ALA A 258 16.29 -0.06 20.63
CA ALA A 258 16.51 0.34 22.01
C ALA A 258 15.20 0.66 22.75
N VAL A 259 14.15 1.01 22.01
CA VAL A 259 12.83 1.37 22.55
C VAL A 259 11.78 0.29 22.30
N ARG A 260 11.86 -0.46 21.20
CA ARG A 260 10.98 -1.60 20.90
C ARG A 260 11.76 -2.90 20.70
N HIS A 261 11.43 -3.92 21.47
CA HIS A 261 11.95 -5.27 21.27
C HIS A 261 11.56 -5.82 19.88
N GLY A 262 12.56 -6.21 19.11
CA GLY A 262 12.40 -6.81 17.79
C GLY A 262 13.73 -6.91 17.04
N VAL A 263 13.75 -7.72 15.98
CA VAL A 263 14.84 -7.74 15.01
C VAL A 263 14.47 -6.80 13.89
N GLU A 264 15.31 -5.80 13.63
CA GLU A 264 15.14 -4.91 12.49
C GLU A 264 15.09 -5.74 11.19
N ARG A 265 14.09 -5.44 10.36
CA ARG A 265 13.95 -6.06 9.04
C ARG A 265 14.28 -5.03 7.98
N LEU A 266 15.41 -5.23 7.32
CA LEU A 266 15.82 -4.42 6.18
C LEU A 266 14.79 -4.57 5.06
N ASP A 267 14.17 -3.46 4.68
CA ASP A 267 13.34 -3.38 3.48
C ASP A 267 14.27 -2.99 2.32
N PRO A 268 14.51 -3.88 1.34
CA PRO A 268 15.43 -3.57 0.23
C PRO A 268 14.88 -2.52 -0.75
N ARG A 269 13.64 -2.05 -0.54
CA ARG A 269 13.00 -1.07 -1.41
C ARG A 269 13.48 0.33 -1.04
N SER A 270 13.96 1.08 -2.03
CA SER A 270 14.27 2.50 -1.86
C SER A 270 13.02 3.36 -2.01
N GLY A 271 12.95 4.43 -1.22
CA GLY A 271 11.96 5.48 -1.42
C GLY A 271 12.20 6.17 -2.77
N THR A 272 11.25 6.04 -3.71
CA THR A 272 11.38 6.64 -5.06
C THR A 272 10.95 8.10 -5.14
N SER A 273 10.56 8.71 -4.01
CA SER A 273 10.16 10.12 -3.95
C SER A 273 11.37 11.00 -3.67
N SER A 274 11.45 12.15 -4.35
CA SER A 274 12.43 13.21 -4.07
C SER A 274 12.32 13.87 -2.70
N ILE A 275 11.35 13.46 -1.88
CA ILE A 275 11.27 13.83 -0.45
C ILE A 275 12.28 13.03 0.39
N TRP A 276 12.60 11.80 -0.03
CA TRP A 276 13.53 10.94 0.69
C TRP A 276 14.95 11.22 0.23
N LEU A 277 15.84 11.49 1.19
CA LEU A 277 17.27 11.51 0.97
C LEU A 277 17.82 10.09 1.07
N SER A 278 18.83 9.76 0.28
CA SER A 278 19.46 8.44 0.36
C SER A 278 20.30 8.33 1.65
N GLU A 279 20.34 7.14 2.24
CA GLU A 279 21.17 6.89 3.43
C GLU A 279 22.64 7.29 3.19
N PRO A 280 23.30 6.91 2.07
CA PRO A 280 24.68 7.31 1.83
C PRO A 280 24.89 8.83 1.75
N TYR A 281 23.88 9.58 1.30
CA TYR A 281 23.93 11.03 1.29
C TYR A 281 23.84 11.61 2.70
N VAL A 282 22.94 11.09 3.53
CA VAL A 282 22.75 11.55 4.92
C VAL A 282 23.95 11.17 5.80
N ASP A 283 24.49 9.97 5.62
CA ASP A 283 25.63 9.47 6.41
C ASP A 283 26.89 10.32 6.22
N GLY A 284 27.04 10.99 5.08
CA GLY A 284 28.12 11.95 4.86
C GLY A 284 28.15 13.12 5.85
N PHE A 285 27.03 13.40 6.53
CA PHE A 285 26.89 14.47 7.51
C PHE A 285 26.89 13.97 8.97
N ALA A 286 27.04 12.67 9.22
CA ALA A 286 26.93 12.07 10.55
C ALA A 286 27.86 12.74 11.59
N ASP A 287 29.09 13.06 11.19
CA ASP A 287 30.11 13.64 12.06
C ASP A 287 30.20 15.18 11.98
N GLU A 288 29.36 15.84 11.19
CA GLU A 288 29.48 17.27 10.91
C GLU A 288 29.41 18.12 12.20
N VAL A 289 28.48 17.81 13.10
CA VAL A 289 28.30 18.51 14.38
C VAL A 289 29.46 18.24 15.34
N GLY A 290 29.98 17.01 15.36
CA GLY A 290 31.13 16.63 16.17
C GLY A 290 32.40 17.35 15.71
N ASN A 291 32.64 17.35 14.40
CA ASN A 291 33.77 18.02 13.77
C ASN A 291 33.71 19.54 13.91
N ALA A 292 32.52 20.14 13.81
CA ALA A 292 32.31 21.57 14.05
C ALA A 292 32.56 21.97 15.52
N ARG A 293 32.27 21.10 16.48
CA ARG A 293 32.60 21.32 17.90
C ARG A 293 34.10 21.20 18.16
N TRP A 294 34.77 20.25 17.52
CA TRP A 294 36.20 20.05 17.68
C TRP A 294 37.01 21.23 17.11
N THR A 295 36.63 21.70 15.91
CA THR A 295 37.25 22.86 15.25
C THR A 295 37.03 24.19 15.96
N ARG A 296 35.93 24.37 16.71
CA ARG A 296 35.66 25.60 17.47
C ARG A 296 36.53 25.78 18.73
N GLY A 297 37.23 24.74 19.18
CA GLY A 297 37.99 24.77 20.44
C GLY A 297 37.12 25.10 21.67
N PRO A 298 37.65 24.98 22.90
CA PRO A 298 36.93 25.46 24.07
C PRO A 298 36.75 26.98 23.94
N LYS A 299 35.50 27.46 24.04
CA LYS A 299 35.21 28.89 24.14
C LYS A 299 36.05 29.46 25.29
N ALA A 300 36.99 30.36 24.99
CA ALA A 300 37.54 31.23 26.02
C ALA A 300 36.38 31.94 26.71
N ALA A 301 36.41 31.99 28.04
CA ALA A 301 35.36 32.57 28.85
C ALA A 301 35.04 33.98 28.33
N ASP A 302 33.80 34.14 27.87
CA ASP A 302 33.24 35.41 27.44
C ASP A 302 33.18 36.32 28.67
N GLN A 303 34.17 37.19 28.84
CA GLN A 303 34.03 38.34 29.73
C GLN A 303 33.07 39.30 29.02
N GLY A 304 31.78 39.07 29.22
CA GLY A 304 30.73 39.91 28.66
C GLY A 304 30.97 41.39 28.99
N PRO A 305 30.55 42.31 28.11
CA PRO A 305 30.74 43.73 28.37
C PRO A 305 30.01 44.11 29.66
N SER A 306 30.70 44.87 30.52
CA SER A 306 30.10 45.36 31.76
C SER A 306 28.87 46.21 31.44
N PHE A 307 27.85 46.12 32.29
CA PHE A 307 26.52 46.72 32.15
C PHE A 307 26.47 48.27 32.08
N ALA A 308 27.62 48.94 31.93
CA ALA A 308 27.75 50.39 31.96
C ALA A 308 27.58 51.08 30.58
N GLU A 309 27.51 50.35 29.46
CA GLU A 309 27.51 50.95 28.11
C GLU A 309 26.17 50.94 27.36
N ILE A 310 25.06 50.52 28.00
CA ILE A 310 23.70 50.55 27.38
C ILE A 310 22.95 51.85 27.74
N SER A 311 23.67 52.94 28.01
CA SER A 311 23.08 54.27 28.17
C SER A 311 23.85 55.28 27.32
N LYS A 312 23.63 55.21 26.01
CA LYS A 312 23.69 56.31 25.02
C LYS A 312 23.69 55.74 23.59
N ALA A 313 22.49 55.51 23.06
CA ALA A 313 22.15 55.67 21.64
C ALA A 313 20.62 55.65 21.52
#